data_AF-A0A9P4KAE2-F1
#
_entry.id   AF-A0A9P4KAE2-F1
#
_cell.length_a   1.000
_cell.length_b   1.000
_cell.length_c   1.000
_cell.angle_alpha   90.00
_cell.angle_beta   90.00
_cell.angle_gamma   90.00
#
_symmetry.space_group_name_H-M   'P 1'
#
loop_
_entity.id
_entity.type
_entity.pdbx_description
1 polymer ?
#
loop_
_entity_poly.entity_id
_entity_poly.type
_entity_poly.pdbx_seq_one_letter_code
_entity_poly.pdbx_strand_id
1 'polypeptide(L)'
;MGVINQAIIRSEAKPRAASPTLSEAENDLEQELTSFTEENPFKWDEVVSRNRHTSNELTVPPPVPRKSSKRHSQFVGGNFRLSRVPVDHIASQIKRTRSIGKTTGLTISIPEAPKRLTDEFVLSPIPVPAKSTGRAITPNVAENVVLNILQSLESLDDLFAAAVINKGFYRVFKRHELELMKSTMRKMSPPAWEHREICYPGHNQQEEDNLDRPRQEYTPDTYLQYYTRDMYIIAAIKSLINERCQSFMRPELASALVSSAPAESARVDDALWRIWTFCMIFGSGKGREEDIVAQMDWLKGGELVHQKICTDSILTTASIDMNDTLASAPECFAKGNEGGLTAEQLFDMMELWNCLGVLLQPFEGRTIQAREYGVYDNTDVRGGDIDGEEIMLDEWYYYLLTLGLSPTLDLATPCQQSDCSAFRLASQNGWMKWKPPIMGGTRRNFLKEAASRV
;
A
#
# COMPACT_ATOMS: atom_id res chain seq x y z
N MET A 1 71.15 10.18 -25.04
CA MET A 1 70.82 11.60 -24.82
C MET A 1 69.72 11.94 -25.81
N GLY A 2 68.44 11.67 -25.54
CA GLY A 2 67.63 12.20 -24.45
C GLY A 2 66.50 13.02 -25.10
N VAL A 3 65.39 12.41 -25.51
CA VAL A 3 64.12 12.34 -24.76
C VAL A 3 63.57 13.72 -24.35
N ILE A 4 63.39 14.68 -25.28
CA ILE A 4 62.53 15.87 -25.09
C ILE A 4 62.00 16.38 -26.45
N ASN A 5 61.11 15.66 -27.14
CA ASN A 5 60.38 16.24 -28.29
C ASN A 5 59.01 15.58 -28.61
N GLN A 6 58.42 14.85 -27.66
CA GLN A 6 57.13 14.16 -27.87
C GLN A 6 56.04 14.60 -26.89
N ALA A 7 56.07 15.88 -26.48
CA ALA A 7 55.16 16.43 -25.48
C ALA A 7 54.49 17.75 -25.92
N ILE A 8 54.19 17.90 -27.22
CA ILE A 8 53.27 18.92 -27.73
C ILE A 8 52.50 18.24 -28.85
N ILE A 9 51.18 18.39 -28.90
CA ILE A 9 50.20 17.67 -29.76
C ILE A 9 49.66 16.38 -29.11
N ARG A 10 48.86 16.55 -28.04
CA ARG A 10 47.69 15.69 -27.75
C ARG A 10 46.86 16.34 -26.63
N SER A 11 46.20 17.43 -26.99
CA SER A 11 45.09 17.99 -26.22
C SER A 11 43.99 18.39 -27.19
N GLU A 12 43.48 17.42 -27.94
CA GLU A 12 42.14 17.51 -28.51
C GLU A 12 41.20 16.88 -27.50
N ALA A 13 40.53 17.74 -26.74
CA ALA A 13 39.43 17.35 -25.87
C ALA A 13 38.34 16.70 -26.74
N LYS A 14 38.00 15.44 -26.45
CA LYS A 14 36.75 14.85 -26.94
C LYS A 14 35.59 15.78 -26.53
N PRO A 15 34.70 16.17 -27.46
CA PRO A 15 33.53 16.95 -27.07
C PRO A 15 32.72 16.13 -26.07
N ARG A 16 32.49 16.69 -24.87
CA ARG A 16 31.51 16.16 -23.91
C ARG A 16 30.19 16.07 -24.64
N ALA A 17 29.70 14.87 -24.83
CA ALA A 17 28.42 14.63 -25.45
C ALA A 17 27.34 15.31 -24.58
N ALA A 18 26.49 16.13 -25.18
CA ALA A 18 25.45 16.86 -24.47
C ALA A 18 24.58 15.89 -23.66
N SER A 19 24.17 16.31 -22.46
CA SER A 19 23.14 15.60 -21.70
C SER A 19 21.88 15.52 -22.55
N PRO A 20 21.24 14.35 -22.65
CA PRO A 20 20.07 14.19 -23.49
C PRO A 20 18.95 15.10 -23.00
N THR A 21 18.13 15.54 -23.94
CA THR A 21 16.85 16.13 -23.60
C THR A 21 15.91 15.04 -23.06
N LEU A 22 14.93 15.41 -22.23
CA LEU A 22 13.96 14.46 -21.66
C LEU A 22 13.31 13.58 -22.75
N SER A 23 12.97 14.18 -23.88
CA SER A 23 12.33 13.51 -25.01
C SER A 23 13.22 12.50 -25.73
N GLU A 24 14.55 12.73 -25.76
CA GLU A 24 15.50 11.75 -26.31
C GLU A 24 15.63 10.54 -25.37
N ALA A 25 15.68 10.77 -24.06
CA ALA A 25 15.74 9.70 -23.08
C ALA A 25 14.44 8.85 -23.05
N GLU A 26 13.28 9.47 -23.26
CA GLU A 26 11.99 8.78 -23.34
C GLU A 26 11.91 7.87 -24.58
N ASN A 27 12.29 8.37 -25.76
CA ASN A 27 12.32 7.58 -27.00
C ASN A 27 13.32 6.43 -26.94
N ASP A 28 14.51 6.66 -26.39
CA ASP A 28 15.54 5.61 -26.27
C ASP A 28 15.05 4.48 -25.34
N LEU A 29 14.35 4.83 -24.25
CA LEU A 29 13.75 3.86 -23.33
C LEU A 29 12.58 3.10 -23.98
N GLU A 30 11.71 3.78 -24.71
CA GLU A 30 10.60 3.14 -25.45
C GLU A 30 11.14 2.14 -26.49
N GLN A 31 12.19 2.51 -27.22
CA GLN A 31 12.83 1.66 -28.21
C GLN A 31 13.49 0.43 -27.58
N GLU A 32 14.14 0.57 -26.41
CA GLU A 32 14.71 -0.57 -25.71
C GLU A 32 13.64 -1.50 -25.15
N LEU A 33 12.59 -0.96 -24.52
CA LEU A 33 11.47 -1.74 -23.95
C LEU A 33 10.72 -2.55 -25.02
N THR A 34 10.66 -2.04 -26.25
CA THR A 34 10.03 -2.72 -27.39
C THR A 34 10.96 -3.73 -28.07
N SER A 35 12.29 -3.62 -27.92
CA SER A 35 13.28 -4.50 -28.55
C SER A 35 13.50 -5.87 -27.89
N PHE A 36 12.96 -6.10 -26.69
CA PHE A 36 13.08 -7.37 -25.94
C PHE A 36 12.30 -8.57 -26.54
N THR A 37 12.06 -8.58 -27.86
CA THR A 37 11.25 -9.59 -28.55
C THR A 37 11.96 -10.92 -28.83
N GLU A 38 13.26 -11.03 -28.63
CA GLU A 38 14.01 -12.24 -28.98
C GLU A 38 14.66 -12.84 -27.73
N GLU A 39 14.26 -14.09 -27.41
CA GLU A 39 14.67 -14.93 -26.28
C GLU A 39 14.01 -14.65 -24.91
N ASN A 40 12.81 -15.21 -24.71
CA ASN A 40 12.31 -15.45 -23.36
C ASN A 40 11.50 -16.77 -23.28
N PRO A 41 11.86 -17.74 -22.41
CA PRO A 41 11.10 -18.97 -22.18
C PRO A 41 9.76 -18.75 -21.44
N PHE A 42 9.43 -17.51 -21.07
CA PHE A 42 8.19 -17.18 -20.37
C PHE A 42 7.04 -16.85 -21.32
N LYS A 43 5.97 -17.64 -21.23
CA LYS A 43 4.74 -17.55 -22.04
C LYS A 43 3.86 -16.36 -21.65
N TRP A 44 4.32 -15.19 -22.03
CA TRP A 44 3.61 -13.93 -21.90
C TRP A 44 2.16 -13.94 -22.41
N ASP A 45 1.92 -14.68 -23.48
CA ASP A 45 0.60 -14.76 -24.11
C ASP A 45 -0.42 -15.50 -23.23
N GLU A 46 0.01 -16.37 -22.31
CA GLU A 46 -0.89 -17.05 -21.36
C GLU A 46 -1.38 -16.11 -20.25
N VAL A 47 -0.53 -15.16 -19.80
CA VAL A 47 -0.89 -14.18 -18.74
C VAL A 47 -1.89 -13.14 -19.26
N VAL A 48 -1.68 -12.62 -20.47
CA VAL A 48 -2.61 -11.67 -21.11
C VAL A 48 -3.93 -12.35 -21.48
N SER A 49 -3.88 -13.62 -21.91
CA SER A 49 -5.08 -14.41 -22.22
C SER A 49 -5.92 -14.73 -20.98
N ARG A 50 -5.30 -14.97 -19.82
CA ARG A 50 -6.03 -15.25 -18.56
C ARG A 50 -6.83 -14.03 -18.08
N ASN A 51 -6.29 -12.82 -18.22
CA ASN A 51 -6.99 -11.57 -17.90
C ASN A 51 -8.11 -11.22 -18.89
N ARG A 52 -8.13 -11.79 -20.11
CA ARG A 52 -9.25 -11.62 -21.05
C ARG A 52 -10.42 -12.56 -20.79
N HIS A 53 -10.20 -13.68 -20.10
CA HIS A 53 -11.23 -14.67 -19.85
C HIS A 53 -12.07 -14.43 -18.59
N THR A 54 -11.64 -13.53 -17.69
CA THR A 54 -12.42 -13.10 -16.52
C THR A 54 -13.37 -11.92 -16.81
N SER A 55 -13.35 -11.36 -18.01
CA SER A 55 -14.20 -10.23 -18.43
C SER A 55 -15.11 -10.59 -19.61
N ASN A 56 -15.86 -11.68 -19.51
CA ASN A 56 -16.85 -12.07 -20.53
C ASN A 56 -18.21 -12.38 -19.91
N GLU A 57 -18.80 -11.39 -19.24
CA GLU A 57 -20.26 -11.26 -19.18
C GLU A 57 -20.69 -10.11 -20.09
N LEU A 58 -21.26 -10.53 -21.22
CA LEU A 58 -22.17 -9.85 -22.15
C LEU A 58 -22.38 -8.33 -21.97
N THR A 59 -21.70 -7.54 -22.78
CA THR A 59 -22.30 -6.32 -23.36
C THR A 59 -21.67 -6.04 -24.72
N VAL A 60 -22.49 -6.14 -25.78
CA VAL A 60 -22.10 -5.76 -27.14
C VAL A 60 -21.76 -4.27 -27.13
N PRO A 61 -20.55 -3.85 -27.57
CA PRO A 61 -20.24 -2.43 -27.65
C PRO A 61 -21.13 -1.76 -28.70
N PRO A 62 -21.70 -0.58 -28.42
CA PRO A 62 -22.55 0.11 -29.39
C PRO A 62 -21.74 0.51 -30.63
N PRO A 63 -22.35 0.43 -31.83
CA PRO A 63 -21.65 0.73 -33.07
C PRO A 63 -21.24 2.21 -33.12
N VAL A 64 -19.97 2.44 -33.44
CA VAL A 64 -19.37 3.77 -33.64
C VAL A 64 -20.14 4.55 -34.71
N PRO A 65 -20.51 5.83 -34.49
CA PRO A 65 -21.27 6.59 -35.48
C PRO A 65 -20.47 6.80 -36.77
N ARG A 66 -21.06 6.42 -37.90
CA ARG A 66 -20.58 6.77 -39.23
C ARG A 66 -20.59 8.30 -39.41
N LYS A 67 -19.50 8.83 -39.97
CA LYS A 67 -19.35 10.21 -40.44
C LYS A 67 -20.60 10.65 -41.23
N SER A 68 -21.41 11.56 -40.68
CA SER A 68 -22.46 12.30 -41.39
C SER A 68 -21.97 13.74 -41.60
N SER A 69 -21.74 14.15 -42.85
CA SER A 69 -22.73 14.77 -43.74
C SER A 69 -23.30 16.07 -43.17
N LYS A 70 -22.85 17.18 -43.77
CA LYS A 70 -23.41 18.54 -43.73
C LYS A 70 -24.92 18.54 -43.51
N ARG A 71 -25.38 19.20 -42.45
CA ARG A 71 -26.70 19.86 -42.40
C ARG A 71 -26.56 21.25 -41.80
N HIS A 72 -27.09 22.21 -42.56
CA HIS A 72 -27.51 23.53 -42.10
C HIS A 72 -28.41 23.39 -40.87
N SER A 73 -28.17 24.23 -39.86
CA SER A 73 -29.17 24.58 -38.86
C SER A 73 -29.30 26.10 -38.81
N GLN A 74 -30.48 26.58 -39.21
CA GLN A 74 -30.96 27.92 -38.93
C GLN A 74 -31.11 28.07 -37.41
N PHE A 75 -30.52 29.12 -36.85
CA PHE A 75 -30.72 29.55 -35.47
C PHE A 75 -31.86 30.56 -35.43
N VAL A 76 -32.87 30.30 -34.60
CA VAL A 76 -33.85 31.27 -34.11
C VAL A 76 -33.54 31.51 -32.63
N GLY A 77 -33.30 32.78 -32.31
CA GLY A 77 -33.51 33.47 -31.03
C GLY A 77 -33.21 32.77 -29.70
N GLY A 78 -32.20 33.27 -28.97
CA GLY A 78 -32.10 33.04 -27.53
C GLY A 78 -30.70 33.31 -26.98
N ASN A 79 -30.54 34.44 -26.28
CA ASN A 79 -29.29 34.91 -25.70
C ASN A 79 -28.70 33.93 -24.67
N PHE A 80 -27.47 33.45 -24.87
CA PHE A 80 -26.56 33.11 -23.77
C PHE A 80 -25.13 33.54 -24.13
N ARG A 81 -24.64 34.54 -23.40
CA ARG A 81 -23.26 35.04 -23.43
C ARG A 81 -22.45 34.30 -22.38
N LEU A 82 -21.35 33.66 -22.77
CA LEU A 82 -20.23 33.37 -21.87
C LEU A 82 -18.91 33.78 -22.53
N SER A 83 -18.15 34.57 -21.75
CA SER A 83 -16.72 34.92 -21.83
C SER A 83 -16.14 35.48 -23.14
N ARG A 84 -15.94 36.80 -23.15
CA ARG A 84 -15.00 37.51 -24.01
C ARG A 84 -13.56 37.18 -23.60
N VAL A 85 -12.72 36.80 -24.55
CA VAL A 85 -11.26 36.73 -24.41
C VAL A 85 -10.66 38.07 -24.90
N PRO A 86 -9.64 38.65 -24.23
CA PRO A 86 -9.03 39.93 -24.58
C PRO A 86 -8.43 40.00 -25.99
N VAL A 87 -8.40 41.22 -26.56
CA VAL A 87 -8.17 41.53 -27.99
C VAL A 87 -6.71 41.31 -28.45
N ASP A 88 -5.77 41.08 -27.53
CA ASP A 88 -4.34 40.91 -27.86
C ASP A 88 -3.88 39.44 -27.96
N HIS A 89 -4.80 38.49 -28.07
CA HIS A 89 -4.46 37.08 -28.23
C HIS A 89 -4.14 36.73 -29.70
N ILE A 90 -2.97 36.14 -29.95
CA ILE A 90 -2.38 35.77 -31.26
C ILE A 90 -3.33 34.95 -32.17
N ALA A 91 -4.34 34.30 -31.59
CA ALA A 91 -5.37 33.56 -32.32
C ALA A 91 -6.33 34.43 -33.17
N SER A 92 -6.34 35.75 -32.98
CA SER A 92 -7.20 36.68 -33.75
C SER A 92 -6.58 37.17 -35.08
N GLN A 93 -5.29 36.92 -35.33
CA GLN A 93 -4.59 37.44 -36.51
C GLN A 93 -4.44 36.44 -37.68
N ILE A 94 -4.79 35.15 -37.51
CA ILE A 94 -4.49 34.12 -38.52
C ILE A 94 -5.63 33.88 -39.52
N LYS A 95 -6.77 34.57 -39.40
CA LYS A 95 -7.89 34.41 -40.36
C LYS A 95 -8.41 35.74 -40.86
N ARG A 96 -7.72 36.33 -41.85
CA ARG A 96 -8.32 37.17 -42.93
C ARG A 96 -7.23 37.69 -43.87
N THR A 97 -6.99 36.97 -44.97
CA THR A 97 -6.62 37.55 -46.28
C THR A 97 -6.75 36.48 -47.37
N ARG A 98 -7.99 36.23 -47.80
CA ARG A 98 -8.28 35.71 -49.14
C ARG A 98 -9.34 36.61 -49.74
N SER A 99 -8.92 37.58 -50.55
CA SER A 99 -9.81 38.32 -51.45
C SER A 99 -9.54 37.88 -52.89
N ILE A 100 -10.61 37.40 -53.51
CA ILE A 100 -10.77 37.21 -54.95
C ILE A 100 -11.39 38.51 -55.48
N GLY A 101 -10.85 39.07 -56.57
CA GLY A 101 -11.56 40.13 -57.30
C GLY A 101 -10.70 41.00 -58.21
N LYS A 102 -10.59 40.58 -59.48
CA LYS A 102 -10.24 41.31 -60.71
C LYS A 102 -10.34 42.85 -60.66
N THR A 103 -9.31 43.54 -61.16
CA THR A 103 -9.34 44.32 -62.42
C THR A 103 -7.96 44.87 -62.81
N THR A 104 -7.70 44.86 -64.13
CA THR A 104 -6.90 45.82 -64.90
C THR A 104 -5.39 45.95 -64.63
N GLY A 105 -4.62 45.20 -65.43
CA GLY A 105 -3.58 45.73 -66.32
C GLY A 105 -2.46 46.58 -65.73
N LEU A 106 -1.33 45.94 -65.40
CA LEU A 106 -0.01 46.54 -65.47
C LEU A 106 0.98 45.53 -66.03
N THR A 107 1.48 45.81 -67.23
CA THR A 107 2.49 45.07 -67.98
C THR A 107 3.86 45.34 -67.37
N ILE A 108 4.56 44.31 -66.89
CA ILE A 108 5.98 44.42 -66.50
C ILE A 108 6.81 43.69 -67.55
N SER A 109 7.54 44.48 -68.32
CA SER A 109 8.51 44.07 -69.32
C SER A 109 9.76 43.49 -68.66
N ILE A 110 10.09 42.23 -68.98
CA ILE A 110 11.36 41.59 -68.62
C ILE A 110 12.41 42.02 -69.66
N PRO A 111 13.52 42.66 -69.29
CA PRO A 111 14.62 42.86 -70.22
C PRO A 111 15.38 41.54 -70.43
N GLU A 112 15.42 41.07 -71.68
CA GLU A 112 16.34 40.02 -72.10
C GLU A 112 17.78 40.54 -72.00
N ALA A 113 18.59 39.92 -71.15
CA ALA A 113 20.04 40.11 -71.12
C ALA A 113 20.74 38.76 -71.29
N PRO A 114 21.91 38.73 -71.96
CA PRO A 114 22.31 37.64 -72.82
C PRO A 114 22.98 36.48 -72.08
N LYS A 115 22.78 35.27 -72.63
CA LYS A 115 23.49 34.03 -72.33
C LYS A 115 25.00 34.29 -72.20
N ARG A 116 25.55 34.10 -71.00
CA ARG A 116 26.96 33.81 -70.78
C ARG A 116 27.12 32.36 -70.40
N LEU A 117 27.90 31.67 -71.23
CA LEU A 117 28.44 30.34 -71.03
C LEU A 117 29.49 30.33 -69.89
N THR A 118 29.67 29.12 -69.33
CA THR A 118 30.77 28.62 -68.47
C THR A 118 30.93 29.24 -67.08
N ASP A 119 30.58 28.47 -66.03
CA ASP A 119 31.61 27.84 -65.19
C ASP A 119 31.03 26.74 -64.27
N GLU A 120 31.85 25.73 -64.01
CA GLU A 120 31.60 24.56 -63.14
C GLU A 120 31.10 24.96 -61.74
N PHE A 121 29.84 24.68 -61.43
CA PHE A 121 29.33 24.71 -60.06
C PHE A 121 29.61 23.35 -59.40
N VAL A 122 30.78 23.22 -58.78
CA VAL A 122 31.07 22.10 -57.87
C VAL A 122 30.26 22.31 -56.59
N LEU A 123 29.19 21.54 -56.43
CA LEU A 123 28.49 21.39 -55.15
C LEU A 123 29.48 20.82 -54.13
N SER A 124 29.92 21.66 -53.19
CA SER A 124 30.61 21.18 -51.99
C SER A 124 29.68 20.22 -51.25
N PRO A 125 30.12 19.01 -50.84
CA PRO A 125 29.27 18.13 -50.07
C PRO A 125 28.96 18.82 -48.74
N ILE A 126 27.68 19.08 -48.48
CA ILE A 126 27.21 19.42 -47.14
C ILE A 126 27.66 18.27 -46.23
N PRO A 127 28.41 18.52 -45.14
CA PRO A 127 28.76 17.48 -44.19
C PRO A 127 27.46 16.91 -43.64
N VAL A 128 27.15 15.67 -44.01
CA VAL A 128 26.08 14.90 -43.36
C VAL A 128 26.49 14.82 -41.89
N PRO A 129 25.69 15.32 -40.93
CA PRO A 129 26.03 15.19 -39.52
C PRO A 129 26.24 13.70 -39.24
N ALA A 130 27.35 13.38 -38.59
CA ALA A 130 27.67 12.02 -38.20
C ALA A 130 26.44 11.41 -37.54
N LYS A 131 25.96 10.29 -38.09
CA LYS A 131 24.87 9.49 -37.50
C LYS A 131 25.12 9.43 -35.99
N SER A 132 24.15 9.90 -35.22
CA SER A 132 24.17 9.78 -33.77
C SER A 132 24.54 8.33 -33.47
N THR A 133 25.71 8.12 -32.89
CA THR A 133 26.07 6.83 -32.32
C THR A 133 25.00 6.56 -31.27
N GLY A 134 24.02 5.72 -31.61
CA GLY A 134 22.91 5.38 -30.74
C GLY A 134 23.49 5.04 -29.38
N ARG A 135 23.18 5.86 -28.37
CA ARG A 135 23.56 5.55 -27.00
C ARG A 135 22.68 4.37 -26.63
N ALA A 136 23.22 3.17 -26.78
CA ALA A 136 22.55 1.99 -26.32
C ALA A 136 22.42 2.11 -24.80
N ILE A 137 21.21 2.39 -24.31
CA ILE A 137 20.89 2.16 -22.92
C ILE A 137 21.14 0.67 -22.69
N THR A 138 21.88 0.34 -21.64
CA THR A 138 22.14 -1.06 -21.32
C THR A 138 20.92 -1.63 -20.61
N PRO A 139 20.59 -2.92 -20.80
CA PRO A 139 19.45 -3.56 -20.16
C PRO A 139 19.41 -3.38 -18.63
N ASN A 140 20.57 -3.38 -17.98
CA ASN A 140 20.68 -3.16 -16.54
C ASN A 140 20.26 -1.73 -16.11
N VAL A 141 20.54 -0.73 -16.94
CA VAL A 141 20.11 0.65 -16.68
C VAL A 141 18.59 0.76 -16.85
N ALA A 142 18.03 0.17 -17.90
CA ALA A 142 16.59 0.12 -18.11
C ALA A 142 15.86 -0.62 -16.97
N GLU A 143 16.38 -1.77 -16.52
CA GLU A 143 15.80 -2.51 -15.38
C GLU A 143 15.80 -1.69 -14.09
N ASN A 144 16.89 -0.96 -13.80
CA ASN A 144 16.95 -0.10 -12.62
C ASN A 144 15.97 1.08 -12.70
N VAL A 145 15.78 1.67 -13.89
CA VAL A 145 14.78 2.73 -14.09
C VAL A 145 13.38 2.18 -13.85
N VAL A 146 13.05 1.02 -14.44
CA VAL A 146 11.75 0.36 -14.23
C VAL A 146 11.55 0.00 -12.77
N LEU A 147 12.56 -0.52 -12.08
CA LEU A 147 12.48 -0.86 -10.66
C LEU A 147 12.19 0.39 -9.81
N ASN A 148 12.87 1.50 -10.07
CA ASN A 148 12.63 2.77 -9.38
C ASN A 148 11.21 3.30 -9.64
N ILE A 149 10.70 3.16 -10.86
CA ILE A 149 9.30 3.52 -11.20
C ILE A 149 8.34 2.67 -10.36
N LEU A 150 8.50 1.34 -10.37
CA LEU A 150 7.63 0.43 -9.62
C LEU A 150 7.71 0.68 -8.10
N GLN A 151 8.90 0.93 -7.58
CA GLN A 151 9.11 1.29 -6.17
C GLN A 151 8.47 2.62 -5.80
N SER A 152 8.26 3.54 -6.74
CA SER A 152 7.65 4.85 -6.45
C SER A 152 6.14 4.79 -6.25
N LEU A 153 5.48 3.72 -6.70
CA LEU A 153 4.03 3.55 -6.65
C LEU A 153 3.51 3.40 -5.21
N GLU A 154 2.33 3.98 -4.96
CA GLU A 154 1.72 4.10 -3.62
C GLU A 154 0.54 3.16 -3.40
N SER A 155 0.05 2.50 -4.45
CA SER A 155 -1.07 1.55 -4.38
C SER A 155 -0.68 0.21 -5.00
N LEU A 156 -1.14 -0.89 -4.40
CA LEU A 156 -0.96 -2.24 -4.96
C LEU A 156 -1.67 -2.38 -6.31
N ASP A 157 -2.81 -1.72 -6.50
CA ASP A 157 -3.54 -1.74 -7.78
C ASP A 157 -2.70 -1.10 -8.89
N ASP A 158 -2.08 0.05 -8.60
CA ASP A 158 -1.20 0.74 -9.54
C ASP A 158 0.07 -0.07 -9.80
N LEU A 159 0.62 -0.73 -8.77
CA LEU A 159 1.77 -1.63 -8.91
C LEU A 159 1.47 -2.79 -9.87
N PHE A 160 0.33 -3.46 -9.70
CA PHE A 160 -0.07 -4.57 -10.56
C PHE A 160 -0.45 -4.09 -11.97
N ALA A 161 -1.13 -2.95 -12.09
CA ALA A 161 -1.44 -2.34 -13.38
C ALA A 161 -0.16 -1.95 -14.14
N ALA A 162 0.81 -1.34 -13.46
CA ALA A 162 2.09 -0.97 -14.04
C ALA A 162 2.90 -2.20 -14.47
N ALA A 163 2.88 -3.26 -13.66
CA ALA A 163 3.58 -4.51 -13.99
C ALA A 163 3.11 -5.08 -15.33
N VAL A 164 1.83 -4.97 -15.68
CA VAL A 164 1.28 -5.57 -16.91
C VAL A 164 1.36 -4.68 -18.16
N ILE A 165 1.97 -3.49 -18.09
CA ILE A 165 2.09 -2.56 -19.23
C ILE A 165 2.89 -3.19 -20.39
N ASN A 166 4.04 -3.78 -20.09
CA ASN A 166 4.91 -4.40 -21.10
C ASN A 166 5.81 -5.49 -20.52
N LYS A 167 6.57 -6.15 -21.40
CA LYS A 167 7.42 -7.28 -21.03
C LYS A 167 8.54 -6.95 -20.05
N GLY A 168 9.13 -5.76 -20.17
CA GLY A 168 10.17 -5.27 -19.28
C GLY A 168 9.65 -5.03 -17.86
N PHE A 169 8.50 -4.34 -17.74
CA PHE A 169 7.88 -4.01 -16.45
C PHE A 169 7.56 -5.26 -15.63
N TYR A 170 6.87 -6.24 -16.23
CA TYR A 170 6.55 -7.47 -15.53
C TYR A 170 7.79 -8.33 -15.24
N ARG A 171 8.82 -8.34 -16.10
CA ARG A 171 10.08 -9.07 -15.80
C ARG A 171 10.72 -8.50 -14.54
N VAL A 172 10.85 -7.18 -14.46
CA VAL A 172 11.40 -6.50 -13.27
C VAL A 172 10.50 -6.71 -12.06
N PHE A 173 9.19 -6.58 -12.22
CA PHE A 173 8.21 -6.86 -11.18
C PHE A 173 8.35 -8.29 -10.65
N LYS A 174 8.31 -9.32 -11.50
CA LYS A 174 8.42 -10.73 -11.07
C LYS A 174 9.76 -11.05 -10.39
N ARG A 175 10.83 -10.34 -10.75
CA ARG A 175 12.14 -10.47 -10.08
C ARG A 175 12.15 -9.86 -8.67
N HIS A 176 11.36 -8.82 -8.43
CA HIS A 176 11.32 -8.05 -7.19
C HIS A 176 9.94 -8.07 -6.52
N GLU A 177 9.13 -9.10 -6.80
CA GLU A 177 7.68 -9.06 -6.59
C GLU A 177 7.30 -8.84 -5.12
N LEU A 178 7.85 -9.66 -4.23
CA LEU A 178 7.58 -9.56 -2.80
C LEU A 178 8.05 -8.22 -2.22
N GLU A 179 9.26 -7.79 -2.56
CA GLU A 179 9.84 -6.53 -2.06
C GLU A 179 9.04 -5.32 -2.54
N LEU A 180 8.62 -5.31 -3.81
CA LEU A 180 7.75 -4.28 -4.34
C LEU A 180 6.41 -4.26 -3.60
N MET A 181 5.76 -5.41 -3.42
CA MET A 181 4.50 -5.52 -2.67
C MET A 181 4.64 -5.04 -1.22
N LYS A 182 5.69 -5.46 -0.51
CA LYS A 182 5.99 -5.01 0.86
C LYS A 182 6.18 -3.50 0.92
N SER A 183 7.01 -2.95 0.03
CA SER A 183 7.32 -1.52 -0.01
C SER A 183 6.10 -0.66 -0.34
N THR A 184 5.28 -1.10 -1.30
CA THR A 184 4.04 -0.42 -1.69
C THR A 184 3.00 -0.50 -0.57
N MET A 185 2.84 -1.65 0.09
CA MET A 185 1.91 -1.74 1.23
C MET A 185 2.36 -0.86 2.39
N ARG A 186 3.67 -0.78 2.68
CA ARG A 186 4.19 0.14 3.70
C ARG A 186 3.82 1.60 3.42
N LYS A 187 3.77 2.01 2.14
CA LYS A 187 3.32 3.36 1.75
C LYS A 187 1.81 3.53 1.83
N MET A 188 1.07 2.52 1.38
CA MET A 188 -0.40 2.54 1.33
C MET A 188 -1.02 2.54 2.73
N SER A 189 -0.55 1.66 3.62
CA SER A 189 -0.96 1.58 5.02
C SER A 189 0.21 0.99 5.84
N PRO A 190 1.01 1.84 6.50
CA PRO A 190 2.09 1.38 7.38
C PRO A 190 1.61 0.39 8.46
N PRO A 191 0.44 0.58 9.12
CA PRO A 191 -0.08 -0.39 10.09
C PRO A 191 -0.42 -1.76 9.50
N ALA A 192 -1.03 -1.80 8.31
CA ALA A 192 -1.32 -3.07 7.64
C ALA A 192 -0.03 -3.81 7.29
N TRP A 193 0.98 -3.07 6.81
CA TRP A 193 2.30 -3.64 6.53
C TRP A 193 2.97 -4.20 7.77
N GLU A 194 3.03 -3.43 8.87
CA GLU A 194 3.60 -3.92 10.12
C GLU A 194 2.87 -5.19 10.60
N HIS A 195 1.55 -5.19 10.55
CA HIS A 195 0.75 -6.36 10.92
C HIS A 195 1.16 -7.61 10.14
N ARG A 196 1.46 -7.48 8.85
CA ARG A 196 1.97 -8.58 8.01
C ARG A 196 3.39 -8.97 8.35
N GLU A 197 4.26 -8.01 8.61
CA GLU A 197 5.60 -8.36 9.06
C GLU A 197 5.60 -8.97 10.48
N ILE A 198 4.60 -8.73 11.33
CA ILE A 198 4.48 -9.44 12.62
C ILE A 198 3.90 -10.84 12.43
N CYS A 199 2.83 -10.98 11.63
CA CYS A 199 2.05 -12.21 11.50
C CYS A 199 2.56 -13.13 10.37
N TYR A 200 3.85 -13.40 10.36
CA TYR A 200 4.49 -14.23 9.35
C TYR A 200 3.88 -15.65 9.27
N PRO A 201 4.05 -16.39 8.16
CA PRO A 201 3.52 -17.75 8.03
C PRO A 201 4.00 -18.66 9.17
N GLY A 202 3.06 -19.30 9.86
CA GLY A 202 3.37 -20.14 11.02
C GLY A 202 3.45 -19.40 12.37
N HIS A 203 3.30 -18.07 12.42
CA HIS A 203 3.32 -17.27 13.66
C HIS A 203 2.35 -17.76 14.75
N ASN A 204 1.22 -18.36 14.37
CA ASN A 204 0.18 -18.84 15.29
C ASN A 204 0.34 -20.33 15.67
N GLN A 205 1.35 -21.04 15.16
CA GLN A 205 1.57 -22.45 15.50
C GLN A 205 2.22 -22.52 16.89
N GLN A 206 1.43 -22.93 17.90
CA GLN A 206 1.80 -23.01 19.31
C GLN A 206 3.20 -23.60 19.55
N GLU A 207 4.06 -22.78 20.16
CA GLU A 207 5.52 -22.90 20.26
C GLU A 207 6.03 -23.78 21.42
N GLU A 208 5.34 -24.84 21.83
CA GLU A 208 5.83 -25.61 23.00
C GLU A 208 7.03 -26.52 22.67
N ASP A 209 7.29 -26.87 21.40
CA ASP A 209 8.26 -27.93 21.07
C ASP A 209 9.44 -27.56 20.14
N ASN A 210 9.56 -26.34 19.60
CA ASN A 210 10.72 -25.96 18.77
C ASN A 210 10.99 -24.45 18.71
N LEU A 211 11.75 -23.94 19.67
CA LEU A 211 12.28 -22.56 19.69
C LEU A 211 13.29 -22.28 18.55
N ASP A 212 13.76 -23.31 17.84
CA ASP A 212 14.78 -23.22 16.79
C ASP A 212 14.22 -23.19 15.35
N ARG A 213 12.89 -23.12 15.16
CA ARG A 213 12.34 -23.06 13.80
C ARG A 213 12.61 -21.67 13.20
N PRO A 214 13.30 -21.59 12.04
CA PRO A 214 13.51 -20.32 11.38
C PRO A 214 12.16 -19.73 10.98
N ARG A 215 12.04 -18.43 11.14
CA ARG A 215 10.89 -17.64 10.68
C ARG A 215 10.62 -17.97 9.21
N GLN A 216 9.41 -18.43 8.90
CA GLN A 216 9.05 -18.71 7.52
C GLN A 216 8.88 -17.40 6.77
N GLU A 217 9.49 -17.32 5.59
CA GLU A 217 9.36 -16.17 4.71
C GLU A 217 8.08 -16.27 3.88
N TYR A 218 7.52 -15.11 3.54
CA TYR A 218 6.39 -15.05 2.63
C TYR A 218 6.83 -15.38 1.21
N THR A 219 5.92 -16.01 0.47
CA THR A 219 5.91 -15.93 -0.99
C THR A 219 5.01 -14.77 -1.41
N PRO A 220 5.17 -14.19 -2.63
CA PRO A 220 4.25 -13.17 -3.13
C PRO A 220 2.77 -13.58 -3.04
N ASP A 221 2.45 -14.81 -3.41
CA ASP A 221 1.08 -15.33 -3.38
C ASP A 221 0.52 -15.39 -1.94
N THR A 222 1.29 -15.92 -0.99
CA THR A 222 0.85 -16.04 0.40
C THR A 222 0.74 -14.68 1.08
N TYR A 223 1.62 -13.73 0.74
CA TYR A 223 1.56 -12.36 1.22
C TYR A 223 0.25 -11.67 0.81
N LEU A 224 -0.09 -11.72 -0.50
CA LEU A 224 -1.32 -11.14 -1.00
C LEU A 224 -2.55 -11.86 -0.44
N GLN A 225 -2.54 -13.19 -0.45
CA GLN A 225 -3.65 -14.00 0.06
C GLN A 225 -3.98 -13.64 1.51
N TYR A 226 -2.96 -13.53 2.37
CA TYR A 226 -3.19 -13.22 3.77
C TYR A 226 -3.63 -11.77 3.98
N TYR A 227 -3.05 -10.82 3.24
CA TYR A 227 -3.52 -9.43 3.25
C TYR A 227 -4.99 -9.33 2.82
N THR A 228 -5.38 -9.99 1.73
CA THR A 228 -6.77 -10.02 1.26
C THR A 228 -7.71 -10.64 2.28
N ARG A 229 -7.33 -11.77 2.90
CA ARG A 229 -8.12 -12.41 3.97
C ARG A 229 -8.35 -11.45 5.13
N ASP A 230 -7.30 -10.77 5.57
CA ASP A 230 -7.37 -9.92 6.76
C ASP A 230 -8.14 -8.62 6.48
N MET A 231 -8.10 -8.11 5.24
CA MET A 231 -9.00 -7.06 4.77
C MET A 231 -10.48 -7.47 4.84
N TYR A 232 -10.83 -8.71 4.52
CA TYR A 232 -12.21 -9.21 4.69
C TYR A 232 -12.62 -9.25 6.16
N ILE A 233 -11.72 -9.62 7.06
CA ILE A 233 -11.98 -9.63 8.51
C ILE A 233 -12.26 -8.19 9.00
N ILE A 234 -11.43 -7.23 8.61
CA ILE A 234 -11.63 -5.82 8.95
C ILE A 234 -12.96 -5.30 8.40
N ALA A 235 -13.27 -5.58 7.14
CA ALA A 235 -14.53 -5.15 6.54
C ALA A 235 -15.75 -5.73 7.27
N ALA A 236 -15.69 -7.01 7.66
CA ALA A 236 -16.77 -7.65 8.42
C ALA A 236 -16.91 -7.05 9.84
N ILE A 237 -15.80 -6.84 10.54
CA ILE A 237 -15.79 -6.17 11.85
C ILE A 237 -16.35 -4.74 11.75
N LYS A 238 -15.96 -3.96 10.73
CA LYS A 238 -16.52 -2.62 10.49
C LYS A 238 -18.04 -2.66 10.34
N SER A 239 -18.57 -3.64 9.59
CA SER A 239 -20.02 -3.81 9.45
C SER A 239 -20.70 -4.10 10.79
N LEU A 240 -20.10 -4.95 11.63
CA LEU A 240 -20.65 -5.27 12.95
C LEU A 240 -20.62 -4.07 13.90
N ILE A 241 -19.51 -3.32 13.90
CA ILE A 241 -19.37 -2.08 14.68
C ILE A 241 -20.43 -1.07 14.22
N ASN A 242 -20.62 -0.91 12.91
CA ASN A 242 -21.62 -0.01 12.35
C ASN A 242 -23.05 -0.38 12.75
N GLU A 243 -23.35 -1.66 12.94
CA GLU A 243 -24.67 -2.11 13.36
C GLU A 243 -24.90 -1.92 14.87
N ARG A 244 -23.86 -2.12 15.68
CA ARG A 244 -24.01 -2.31 17.13
C ARG A 244 -23.50 -1.16 18.00
N CYS A 245 -22.63 -0.30 17.49
CA CYS A 245 -21.91 0.68 18.31
C CYS A 245 -22.28 2.15 18.03
N GLN A 246 -23.18 2.41 17.08
CA GLN A 246 -23.53 3.77 16.64
C GLN A 246 -24.04 4.69 17.74
N SER A 247 -24.64 4.15 18.80
CA SER A 247 -25.23 4.94 19.89
C SER A 247 -24.21 5.65 20.77
N PHE A 248 -22.95 5.20 20.79
CA PHE A 248 -21.92 5.74 21.68
C PHE A 248 -20.59 6.09 20.99
N MET A 249 -20.49 5.87 19.68
CA MET A 249 -19.35 6.36 18.89
C MET A 249 -19.44 7.87 18.66
N ARG A 250 -18.28 8.53 18.63
CA ARG A 250 -18.13 9.91 18.20
C ARG A 250 -18.64 10.07 16.76
N PRO A 251 -19.37 11.16 16.45
CA PRO A 251 -19.95 11.39 15.13
C PRO A 251 -18.92 11.36 13.99
N GLU A 252 -17.72 11.84 14.24
CA GLU A 252 -16.63 11.90 13.26
C GLU A 252 -16.19 10.49 12.85
N LEU A 253 -15.99 9.60 13.84
CA LEU A 253 -15.58 8.22 13.60
C LEU A 253 -16.72 7.40 13.00
N ALA A 254 -17.95 7.61 13.46
CA ALA A 254 -19.14 6.99 12.89
C ALA A 254 -19.33 7.35 11.41
N SER A 255 -19.09 8.61 11.04
CA SER A 255 -19.09 9.08 9.66
C SER A 255 -17.96 8.44 8.84
N ALA A 256 -16.74 8.37 9.40
CA ALA A 256 -15.59 7.74 8.74
C ALA A 256 -15.80 6.25 8.46
N LEU A 257 -16.48 5.53 9.37
CA LEU A 257 -16.76 4.09 9.27
C LEU A 257 -17.56 3.70 8.01
N VAL A 258 -18.49 4.56 7.58
CA VAL A 258 -19.34 4.35 6.40
C VAL A 258 -18.93 5.20 5.20
N SER A 259 -17.85 5.98 5.34
CA SER A 259 -17.40 6.90 4.30
C SER A 259 -16.87 6.14 3.08
N SER A 260 -17.26 6.60 1.90
CA SER A 260 -16.67 6.16 0.63
C SER A 260 -15.39 6.93 0.28
N ALA A 261 -15.00 7.94 1.08
CA ALA A 261 -13.77 8.68 0.86
C ALA A 261 -12.56 7.83 1.32
N PRO A 262 -11.55 7.60 0.46
CA PRO A 262 -10.43 6.72 0.77
C PRO A 262 -9.68 7.09 2.07
N ALA A 263 -9.45 8.38 2.31
CA ALA A 263 -8.74 8.85 3.49
C ALA A 263 -9.50 8.57 4.81
N GLU A 264 -10.83 8.79 4.81
CA GLU A 264 -11.67 8.56 5.99
C GLU A 264 -11.86 7.05 6.25
N SER A 265 -12.02 6.24 5.20
CA SER A 265 -12.05 4.78 5.38
C SER A 265 -10.72 4.25 5.91
N ALA A 266 -9.60 4.73 5.35
CA ALA A 266 -8.26 4.33 5.76
C ALA A 266 -7.98 4.64 7.23
N ARG A 267 -8.49 5.75 7.76
CA ARG A 267 -8.38 6.08 9.19
C ARG A 267 -8.92 4.97 10.10
N VAL A 268 -10.10 4.44 9.78
CA VAL A 268 -10.73 3.34 10.56
C VAL A 268 -9.99 2.02 10.33
N ASP A 269 -9.64 1.73 9.09
CA ASP A 269 -8.91 0.51 8.73
C ASP A 269 -7.56 0.45 9.45
N ASP A 270 -6.80 1.54 9.42
CA ASP A 270 -5.51 1.68 10.09
C ASP A 270 -5.63 1.53 11.62
N ALA A 271 -6.66 2.08 12.25
CA ALA A 271 -6.88 1.90 13.68
C ALA A 271 -7.19 0.44 14.04
N LEU A 272 -7.98 -0.27 13.22
CA LEU A 272 -8.24 -1.70 13.38
C LEU A 272 -6.97 -2.54 13.17
N TRP A 273 -6.15 -2.21 12.16
CA TRP A 273 -4.84 -2.85 11.98
C TRP A 273 -3.95 -2.67 13.20
N ARG A 274 -3.88 -1.46 13.77
CA ARG A 274 -3.09 -1.19 14.98
C ARG A 274 -3.57 -1.98 16.18
N ILE A 275 -4.88 -2.02 16.43
CA ILE A 275 -5.47 -2.84 17.50
C ILE A 275 -5.09 -4.30 17.30
N TRP A 276 -5.24 -4.81 16.08
CA TRP A 276 -4.92 -6.21 15.80
C TRP A 276 -3.45 -6.51 16.02
N THR A 277 -2.54 -5.68 15.48
CA THR A 277 -1.10 -5.80 15.70
C THR A 277 -0.75 -5.75 17.19
N PHE A 278 -1.37 -4.85 17.95
CA PHE A 278 -1.16 -4.75 19.40
C PHE A 278 -1.53 -6.07 20.10
N CYS A 279 -2.68 -6.67 19.76
CA CYS A 279 -3.06 -8.00 20.24
C CYS A 279 -2.05 -9.09 19.84
N MET A 280 -1.54 -9.05 18.61
CA MET A 280 -0.58 -10.07 18.13
C MET A 280 0.77 -9.98 18.84
N ILE A 281 1.21 -8.79 19.25
CA ILE A 281 2.49 -8.57 19.93
C ILE A 281 2.37 -8.82 21.45
N PHE A 282 1.32 -8.28 22.07
CA PHE A 282 1.20 -8.17 23.53
C PHE A 282 0.06 -8.99 24.14
N GLY A 283 -0.83 -9.55 23.34
CA GLY A 283 -2.04 -10.21 23.80
C GLY A 283 -1.81 -11.51 24.56
N SER A 284 -2.90 -12.06 25.07
CA SER A 284 -2.89 -13.28 25.87
C SER A 284 -2.18 -14.45 25.20
N GLY A 285 -1.48 -15.24 26.00
CA GLY A 285 -0.68 -16.39 25.54
C GLY A 285 0.77 -16.06 25.18
N LYS A 286 1.14 -14.78 25.14
CA LYS A 286 2.52 -14.33 24.87
C LYS A 286 3.31 -13.93 26.13
N GLY A 287 2.65 -13.79 27.27
CA GLY A 287 3.30 -13.39 28.53
C GLY A 287 3.74 -11.92 28.58
N ARG A 288 3.19 -11.07 27.69
CA ARG A 288 3.59 -9.67 27.49
C ARG A 288 2.47 -8.66 27.79
N GLU A 289 1.38 -9.11 28.39
CA GLU A 289 0.20 -8.29 28.69
C GLU A 289 0.50 -7.15 29.68
N GLU A 290 1.44 -7.40 30.60
CA GLU A 290 1.87 -6.45 31.64
C GLU A 290 3.15 -5.68 31.24
N ASP A 291 3.66 -5.88 30.02
CA ASP A 291 4.83 -5.18 29.50
C ASP A 291 4.45 -3.76 29.03
N ILE A 292 4.04 -2.92 29.99
CA ILE A 292 3.58 -1.56 29.72
C ILE A 292 4.68 -0.72 29.07
N VAL A 293 5.95 -0.97 29.40
CA VAL A 293 7.09 -0.24 28.81
C VAL A 293 7.20 -0.52 27.32
N ALA A 294 7.15 -1.78 26.89
CA ALA A 294 7.21 -2.11 25.48
C ALA A 294 5.94 -1.71 24.72
N GLN A 295 4.78 -1.80 25.36
CA GLN A 295 3.52 -1.31 24.78
C GLN A 295 3.57 0.20 24.52
N MET A 296 4.04 0.98 25.50
CA MET A 296 4.22 2.43 25.35
C MET A 296 5.24 2.76 24.26
N ASP A 297 6.35 2.02 24.19
CA ASP A 297 7.35 2.22 23.14
C ASP A 297 6.75 1.95 21.75
N TRP A 298 5.96 0.89 21.61
CA TRP A 298 5.28 0.57 20.35
C TRP A 298 4.31 1.67 19.89
N LEU A 299 3.53 2.23 20.83
CA LEU A 299 2.61 3.33 20.56
C LEU A 299 3.35 4.63 20.20
N LYS A 300 4.57 4.84 20.73
CA LYS A 300 5.45 5.98 20.44
C LYS A 300 6.30 5.79 19.17
N GLY A 301 6.14 4.68 18.45
CA GLY A 301 6.88 4.44 17.20
C GLY A 301 8.24 3.75 17.39
N GLY A 302 8.48 3.13 18.54
CA GLY A 302 9.64 2.28 18.80
C GLY A 302 10.92 3.05 19.05
N GLU A 303 10.84 4.20 19.74
CA GLU A 303 11.99 5.06 20.01
C GLU A 303 13.07 4.34 20.81
N LEU A 304 12.70 3.43 21.73
CA LEU A 304 13.65 2.65 22.53
C LEU A 304 14.22 1.49 21.73
N VAL A 305 13.40 0.75 20.98
CA VAL A 305 13.87 -0.38 20.14
C VAL A 305 14.84 0.09 19.05
N HIS A 306 14.55 1.19 18.37
CA HIS A 306 15.33 1.64 17.21
C HIS A 306 16.51 2.55 17.56
N GLN A 307 16.83 2.72 18.85
CA GLN A 307 18.02 3.45 19.29
C GLN A 307 19.30 2.69 18.94
N LYS A 308 20.11 3.26 18.04
CA LYS A 308 21.41 2.72 17.59
C LYS A 308 22.43 2.43 18.70
N ILE A 309 22.26 3.03 19.88
CA ILE A 309 23.17 2.82 21.03
C ILE A 309 22.90 1.46 21.70
N CYS A 310 21.68 0.92 21.56
CA CYS A 310 21.26 -0.34 22.16
C CYS A 310 21.63 -1.57 21.33
N THR A 311 21.81 -1.46 20.02
CA THR A 311 22.10 -2.62 19.17
C THR A 311 23.57 -3.09 19.28
N ASP A 312 24.50 -2.19 19.60
CA ASP A 312 25.95 -2.50 19.64
C ASP A 312 26.51 -2.72 21.06
N SER A 313 25.80 -2.33 22.13
CA SER A 313 26.29 -2.43 23.52
C SER A 313 25.93 -3.72 24.27
N ILE A 314 25.25 -4.67 23.61
CA ILE A 314 24.75 -5.92 24.24
C ILE A 314 25.88 -6.82 24.78
N LEU A 315 27.14 -6.56 24.40
CA LEU A 315 28.27 -7.38 24.84
C LEU A 315 28.93 -6.96 26.16
N THR A 316 28.62 -5.81 26.77
CA THR A 316 29.46 -5.33 27.91
C THR A 316 28.82 -4.72 29.15
N THR A 317 27.53 -4.41 29.24
CA THR A 317 27.00 -3.83 30.51
C THR A 317 25.58 -4.26 30.84
N ALA A 318 25.46 -5.12 31.85
CA ALA A 318 24.23 -5.61 32.48
C ALA A 318 23.47 -4.54 33.30
N SER A 319 23.34 -3.30 32.81
CA SER A 319 22.77 -2.18 33.58
C SER A 319 21.63 -1.42 32.90
N ILE A 320 21.08 -1.94 31.80
CA ILE A 320 19.77 -1.49 31.31
C ILE A 320 18.87 -2.70 31.40
N ASP A 321 17.94 -2.66 32.34
CA ASP A 321 16.87 -3.64 32.54
C ASP A 321 15.91 -3.54 31.34
N MET A 322 16.38 -4.01 30.17
CA MET A 322 15.59 -4.03 28.94
C MET A 322 14.61 -5.19 29.02
N ASN A 323 13.34 -4.89 28.77
CA ASN A 323 12.31 -5.91 28.75
C ASN A 323 12.56 -6.92 27.61
N ASP A 324 12.25 -8.19 27.85
CA ASP A 324 12.51 -9.30 26.92
C ASP A 324 11.87 -9.06 25.54
N THR A 325 10.71 -8.38 25.52
CA THR A 325 10.02 -7.95 24.29
C THR A 325 10.85 -6.95 23.48
N LEU A 326 11.50 -5.98 24.12
CA LEU A 326 12.30 -4.94 23.45
C LEU A 326 13.62 -5.52 22.95
N ALA A 327 14.23 -6.42 23.72
CA ALA A 327 15.49 -7.07 23.34
C ALA A 327 15.33 -8.02 22.14
N SER A 328 14.15 -8.63 21.97
CA SER A 328 13.82 -9.56 20.89
C SER A 328 12.93 -8.95 19.79
N ALA A 329 12.72 -7.62 19.81
CA ALA A 329 11.82 -6.95 18.89
C ALA A 329 12.29 -7.09 17.43
N PRO A 330 11.41 -7.48 16.49
CA PRO A 330 11.77 -7.55 15.08
C PRO A 330 11.97 -6.15 14.48
N GLU A 331 12.69 -6.06 13.36
CA GLU A 331 12.98 -4.78 12.71
C GLU A 331 11.73 -3.99 12.28
N CYS A 332 10.60 -4.65 12.09
CA CYS A 332 9.32 -4.02 11.76
C CYS A 332 8.57 -3.44 12.97
N PHE A 333 9.00 -3.74 14.20
CA PHE A 333 8.33 -3.31 15.43
C PHE A 333 8.11 -1.80 15.45
N ALA A 334 6.87 -1.39 15.69
CA ALA A 334 6.40 -0.01 15.77
C ALA A 334 6.58 0.84 14.48
N LYS A 335 7.11 0.28 13.38
CA LYS A 335 7.30 1.02 12.13
C LYS A 335 5.98 1.33 11.41
N GLY A 336 4.85 0.72 11.79
CA GLY A 336 3.52 1.13 11.36
C GLY A 336 3.00 2.38 12.10
N ASN A 337 3.69 2.78 13.17
CA ASN A 337 3.43 3.96 13.98
C ASN A 337 4.62 4.94 13.92
N GLU A 338 5.31 5.01 12.78
CA GLU A 338 6.53 5.82 12.63
C GLU A 338 6.28 7.29 13.04
N GLY A 339 7.09 7.79 13.98
CA GLY A 339 6.92 9.13 14.57
C GLY A 339 5.94 9.20 15.75
N GLY A 340 5.38 8.07 16.16
CA GLY A 340 4.42 7.95 17.25
C GLY A 340 2.98 8.25 16.82
N LEU A 341 2.03 7.67 17.55
CA LEU A 341 0.61 7.90 17.30
C LEU A 341 0.16 9.27 17.77
N THR A 342 -0.69 9.92 16.98
CA THR A 342 -1.36 11.15 17.41
C THR A 342 -2.44 10.85 18.44
N ALA A 343 -2.82 11.86 19.23
CA ALA A 343 -3.91 11.73 20.19
C ALA A 343 -5.22 11.26 19.53
N GLU A 344 -5.53 11.76 18.32
CA GLU A 344 -6.73 11.35 17.57
C GLU A 344 -6.68 9.86 17.20
N GLN A 345 -5.53 9.37 16.72
CA GLN A 345 -5.36 7.95 16.40
C GLN A 345 -5.50 7.06 17.65
N LEU A 346 -4.96 7.50 18.79
CA LEU A 346 -5.15 6.80 20.06
C LEU A 346 -6.62 6.79 20.50
N PHE A 347 -7.33 7.90 20.37
CA PHE A 347 -8.77 7.95 20.66
C PHE A 347 -9.57 7.03 19.74
N ASP A 348 -9.27 6.99 18.45
CA ASP A 348 -9.93 6.08 17.50
C ASP A 348 -9.68 4.62 17.87
N MET A 349 -8.44 4.27 18.23
CA MET A 349 -8.09 2.92 18.68
C MET A 349 -8.85 2.55 19.96
N MET A 350 -8.89 3.43 20.96
CA MET A 350 -9.60 3.16 22.22
C MET A 350 -11.12 3.02 22.02
N GLU A 351 -11.69 3.85 21.16
CA GLU A 351 -13.12 3.82 20.84
C GLU A 351 -13.51 2.54 20.09
N LEU A 352 -12.74 2.16 19.06
CA LEU A 352 -12.94 0.91 18.34
C LEU A 352 -12.68 -0.31 19.24
N TRP A 353 -11.71 -0.26 20.15
CA TRP A 353 -11.51 -1.30 21.15
C TRP A 353 -12.73 -1.51 22.05
N ASN A 354 -13.36 -0.42 22.51
CA ASN A 354 -14.61 -0.52 23.26
C ASN A 354 -15.74 -1.12 22.40
N CYS A 355 -15.81 -0.76 21.12
CA CYS A 355 -16.77 -1.34 20.19
C CYS A 355 -16.59 -2.86 20.06
N LEU A 356 -15.35 -3.34 19.92
CA LEU A 356 -15.04 -4.78 19.90
C LEU A 356 -15.51 -5.47 21.19
N GLY A 357 -15.31 -4.83 22.35
CA GLY A 357 -15.84 -5.32 23.62
C GLY A 357 -17.36 -5.47 23.62
N VAL A 358 -18.10 -4.48 23.09
CA VAL A 358 -19.56 -4.55 22.94
C VAL A 358 -20.00 -5.71 22.04
N LEU A 359 -19.23 -6.07 21.01
CA LEU A 359 -19.55 -7.22 20.16
C LEU A 359 -19.53 -8.55 20.93
N LEU A 360 -18.67 -8.69 21.94
CA LEU A 360 -18.56 -9.91 22.76
C LEU A 360 -19.31 -9.82 24.10
N GLN A 361 -19.82 -8.65 24.47
CA GLN A 361 -20.58 -8.43 25.70
C GLN A 361 -21.70 -9.47 25.96
N PRO A 362 -22.40 -10.05 24.97
CA PRO A 362 -23.42 -11.07 25.23
C PRO A 362 -22.95 -12.35 25.93
N PHE A 363 -21.65 -12.51 26.19
CA PHE A 363 -21.16 -13.53 27.12
C PHE A 363 -21.53 -13.26 28.58
N GLU A 364 -21.71 -11.99 28.97
CA GLU A 364 -22.10 -11.60 30.34
C GLU A 364 -23.36 -12.36 30.80
N GLY A 365 -23.38 -12.84 32.04
CA GLY A 365 -24.51 -13.58 32.60
C GLY A 365 -24.64 -15.05 32.16
N ARG A 366 -23.78 -15.54 31.27
CA ARG A 366 -23.86 -16.93 30.73
C ARG A 366 -23.03 -17.94 31.55
N THR A 367 -23.01 -17.76 32.88
CA THR A 367 -22.15 -18.50 33.82
C THR A 367 -22.37 -20.01 33.81
N ILE A 368 -23.62 -20.47 33.65
CA ILE A 368 -23.95 -21.90 33.56
C ILE A 368 -23.27 -22.56 32.36
N GLN A 369 -23.35 -21.93 31.18
CA GLN A 369 -22.73 -22.44 29.96
C GLN A 369 -21.20 -22.31 30.02
N ALA A 370 -20.69 -21.21 30.56
CA ALA A 370 -19.26 -21.03 30.79
C ALA A 370 -18.67 -22.16 31.66
N ARG A 371 -19.38 -22.56 32.72
CA ARG A 371 -18.99 -23.69 33.57
C ARG A 371 -19.04 -25.03 32.84
N GLU A 372 -20.09 -25.29 32.07
CA GLU A 372 -20.23 -26.52 31.29
C GLU A 372 -19.09 -26.72 30.28
N TYR A 373 -18.60 -25.62 29.70
CA TYR A 373 -17.56 -25.63 28.67
C TYR A 373 -16.14 -25.38 29.19
N GLY A 374 -15.96 -25.34 30.52
CA GLY A 374 -14.65 -25.34 31.15
C GLY A 374 -13.96 -23.97 31.24
N VAL A 375 -14.70 -22.86 31.15
CA VAL A 375 -14.13 -21.51 31.31
C VAL A 375 -13.44 -21.35 32.68
N TYR A 376 -13.98 -21.97 33.73
CA TYR A 376 -13.47 -21.87 35.09
C TYR A 376 -12.48 -22.97 35.49
N ASP A 377 -12.14 -23.89 34.58
CA ASP A 377 -11.36 -25.09 34.94
C ASP A 377 -9.95 -24.77 35.45
N ASN A 378 -9.40 -23.63 35.03
CA ASN A 378 -8.07 -23.15 35.43
C ASN A 378 -8.13 -22.07 36.53
N THR A 379 -9.27 -21.90 37.21
CA THR A 379 -9.47 -20.88 38.25
C THR A 379 -9.86 -21.53 39.58
N ASP A 380 -9.78 -20.76 40.68
CA ASP A 380 -10.21 -21.22 42.00
C ASP A 380 -11.72 -21.06 42.26
N VAL A 381 -12.49 -20.65 41.23
CA VAL A 381 -13.92 -20.31 41.35
C VAL A 381 -14.79 -21.55 41.44
N ARG A 382 -15.42 -21.73 42.61
CA ARG A 382 -16.28 -22.88 42.91
C ARG A 382 -17.69 -22.69 42.37
N GLY A 383 -18.37 -23.80 42.05
CA GLY A 383 -19.77 -23.76 41.65
C GLY A 383 -20.65 -23.11 42.73
N GLY A 384 -21.44 -22.10 42.32
CA GLY A 384 -22.31 -21.34 43.22
C GLY A 384 -21.68 -20.06 43.80
N ASP A 385 -20.41 -19.77 43.50
CA ASP A 385 -19.80 -18.46 43.70
C ASP A 385 -20.22 -17.53 42.55
N ILE A 386 -21.42 -16.96 42.64
CA ILE A 386 -22.02 -16.16 41.55
C ILE A 386 -21.12 -14.97 41.20
N ASP A 387 -20.62 -14.25 42.20
CA ASP A 387 -19.77 -13.08 41.99
C ASP A 387 -18.44 -13.48 41.34
N GLY A 388 -17.80 -14.56 41.83
CA GLY A 388 -16.57 -15.08 41.24
C GLY A 388 -16.75 -15.59 39.82
N GLU A 389 -17.87 -16.26 39.52
CA GLU A 389 -18.18 -16.75 38.17
C GLU A 389 -18.37 -15.60 37.19
N GLU A 390 -19.15 -14.57 37.53
CA GLU A 390 -19.34 -13.39 36.67
C GLU A 390 -18.04 -12.63 36.43
N ILE A 391 -17.22 -12.41 37.47
CA ILE A 391 -15.94 -11.71 37.32
C ILE A 391 -14.98 -12.50 36.42
N MET A 392 -14.89 -13.83 36.59
CA MET A 392 -14.01 -14.64 35.74
C MET A 392 -14.54 -14.78 34.31
N LEU A 393 -15.86 -14.74 34.11
CA LEU A 393 -16.46 -14.72 32.79
C LEU A 393 -16.15 -13.41 32.06
N ASP A 394 -16.20 -12.29 32.78
CA ASP A 394 -15.80 -10.97 32.27
C ASP A 394 -14.33 -11.00 31.81
N GLU A 395 -13.43 -11.47 32.69
CA GLU A 395 -12.01 -11.60 32.35
C GLU A 395 -11.74 -12.57 31.19
N TRP A 396 -12.54 -13.63 31.06
CA TRP A 396 -12.39 -14.59 29.96
C TRP A 396 -12.76 -13.98 28.60
N TYR A 397 -13.85 -13.21 28.49
CA TYR A 397 -14.14 -12.60 27.19
C TYR A 397 -13.17 -11.45 26.87
N TYR A 398 -12.64 -10.73 27.88
CA TYR A 398 -11.52 -9.80 27.63
C TYR A 398 -10.28 -10.54 27.16
N TYR A 399 -9.97 -11.72 27.70
CA TYR A 399 -8.95 -12.61 27.17
C TYR A 399 -9.18 -12.89 25.67
N LEU A 400 -10.42 -13.23 25.26
CA LEU A 400 -10.75 -13.47 23.85
C LEU A 400 -10.51 -12.23 22.96
N LEU A 401 -10.83 -11.02 23.45
CA LEU A 401 -10.53 -9.77 22.73
C LEU A 401 -9.02 -9.59 22.49
N THR A 402 -8.19 -9.94 23.47
CA THR A 402 -6.73 -9.83 23.32
C THR A 402 -6.14 -10.83 22.32
N LEU A 403 -6.89 -11.83 21.87
CA LEU A 403 -6.47 -12.72 20.78
C LEU A 403 -6.58 -12.05 19.40
N GLY A 404 -7.22 -10.89 19.30
CA GLY A 404 -7.30 -10.06 18.10
C GLY A 404 -8.63 -10.13 17.35
N LEU A 405 -8.63 -9.63 16.11
CA LEU A 405 -9.88 -9.42 15.36
C LEU A 405 -10.49 -10.71 14.83
N SER A 406 -9.69 -11.72 14.46
CA SER A 406 -10.23 -12.98 13.91
C SER A 406 -11.08 -13.74 14.94
N PRO A 407 -10.63 -14.01 16.18
CA PRO A 407 -11.48 -14.63 17.20
C PRO A 407 -12.70 -13.78 17.56
N THR A 408 -12.53 -12.45 17.58
CA THR A 408 -13.64 -11.53 17.84
C THR A 408 -14.73 -11.66 16.77
N LEU A 409 -14.35 -11.71 15.48
CA LEU A 409 -15.29 -11.89 14.37
C LEU A 409 -16.00 -13.24 14.44
N ASP A 410 -15.26 -14.31 14.71
CA ASP A 410 -15.80 -15.67 14.80
C ASP A 410 -16.87 -15.80 15.89
N LEU A 411 -16.71 -15.07 17.00
CA LEU A 411 -17.60 -15.14 18.16
C LEU A 411 -18.73 -14.10 18.16
N ALA A 412 -18.56 -12.95 17.50
CA ALA A 412 -19.48 -11.82 17.57
C ALA A 412 -20.93 -12.16 17.15
N THR A 413 -21.12 -13.12 16.24
CA THR A 413 -22.46 -13.59 15.84
C THR A 413 -22.95 -14.76 16.71
N PRO A 414 -22.18 -15.84 16.93
CA PRO A 414 -22.59 -16.93 17.82
C PRO A 414 -22.92 -16.51 19.25
N CYS A 415 -22.21 -15.53 19.83
CA CYS A 415 -22.43 -15.11 21.22
C CYS A 415 -23.82 -14.47 21.43
N GLN A 416 -24.43 -13.94 20.37
CA GLN A 416 -25.79 -13.39 20.39
C GLN A 416 -26.87 -14.46 20.53
N GLN A 417 -26.54 -15.71 20.21
CA GLN A 417 -27.46 -16.83 20.34
C GLN A 417 -27.48 -17.30 21.79
N SER A 418 -28.67 -17.63 22.28
CA SER A 418 -28.86 -18.16 23.64
C SER A 418 -28.34 -19.59 23.82
N ASP A 419 -28.04 -20.27 22.73
CA ASP A 419 -27.51 -21.63 22.73
C ASP A 419 -25.99 -21.65 23.00
N CYS A 420 -25.43 -22.84 23.23
CA CYS A 420 -24.01 -23.00 23.55
C CYS A 420 -23.08 -22.93 22.32
N SER A 421 -23.53 -22.41 21.18
CA SER A 421 -22.74 -22.37 19.94
C SER A 421 -21.43 -21.61 20.09
N ALA A 422 -21.44 -20.45 20.77
CA ALA A 422 -20.26 -19.63 21.01
C ALA A 422 -19.20 -20.34 21.86
N PHE A 423 -19.62 -20.97 22.96
CA PHE A 423 -18.71 -21.74 23.83
C PHE A 423 -18.17 -22.99 23.13
N ARG A 424 -18.99 -23.67 22.32
CA ARG A 424 -18.53 -24.79 21.50
C ARG A 424 -17.47 -24.36 20.50
N LEU A 425 -17.69 -23.24 19.81
CA LEU A 425 -16.72 -22.69 18.86
C LEU A 425 -15.41 -22.30 19.55
N ALA A 426 -15.48 -21.65 20.72
CA ALA A 426 -14.31 -21.31 21.51
C ALA A 426 -13.55 -22.56 22.00
N SER A 427 -14.26 -23.62 22.40
CA SER A 427 -13.66 -24.90 22.77
C SER A 427 -12.92 -25.56 21.60
N GLN A 428 -13.55 -25.59 20.41
CA GLN A 428 -12.95 -26.16 19.19
C GLN A 428 -11.68 -25.43 18.75
N ASN A 429 -11.60 -24.12 18.97
CA ASN A 429 -10.42 -23.31 18.68
C ASN A 429 -9.39 -23.28 19.83
N GLY A 430 -9.63 -24.02 20.91
CA GLY A 430 -8.70 -24.10 22.05
C GLY A 430 -8.69 -22.87 22.96
N TRP A 431 -9.64 -21.94 22.82
CA TRP A 431 -9.70 -20.70 23.60
C TRP A 431 -10.17 -20.89 25.05
N MET A 432 -10.51 -22.13 25.45
CA MET A 432 -10.75 -22.49 26.85
C MET A 432 -9.45 -22.70 27.64
N LYS A 433 -8.31 -22.86 26.95
CA LYS A 433 -6.99 -23.00 27.59
C LYS A 433 -6.39 -21.63 27.91
N TRP A 434 -7.06 -20.87 28.76
CA TRP A 434 -6.63 -19.54 29.18
C TRP A 434 -6.10 -19.54 30.61
N LYS A 435 -5.40 -18.46 30.99
CA LYS A 435 -4.89 -18.24 32.36
C LYS A 435 -5.59 -17.03 32.97
N PRO A 436 -6.20 -17.16 34.17
CA PRO A 436 -6.75 -16.00 34.87
C PRO A 436 -5.66 -14.97 35.15
N PRO A 437 -6.01 -13.67 35.23
CA PRO A 437 -5.06 -12.63 35.59
C PRO A 437 -4.50 -12.88 37.00
N ILE A 438 -3.32 -12.32 37.28
CA ILE A 438 -2.74 -12.32 38.63
C ILE A 438 -3.71 -11.58 39.57
N MET A 439 -3.76 -11.96 40.86
CA MET A 439 -4.66 -11.32 41.84
C MET A 439 -4.58 -9.79 41.78
N GLY A 440 -5.72 -9.15 41.48
CA GLY A 440 -5.87 -7.70 41.35
C GLY A 440 -5.61 -7.12 39.95
N GLY A 441 -5.15 -7.93 38.99
CA GLY A 441 -5.01 -7.56 37.59
C GLY A 441 -6.32 -7.71 36.79
N THR A 442 -6.43 -7.01 35.66
CA THR A 442 -7.60 -7.09 34.76
C THR A 442 -7.20 -6.83 33.32
N ARG A 443 -7.73 -7.64 32.39
CA ARG A 443 -7.51 -7.44 30.94
C ARG A 443 -8.38 -6.35 30.34
N ARG A 444 -9.34 -5.82 31.09
CA ARG A 444 -10.21 -4.72 30.65
C ARG A 444 -9.43 -3.47 30.25
N ASN A 445 -8.26 -3.26 30.85
CA ASN A 445 -7.39 -2.12 30.60
C ASN A 445 -6.23 -2.43 29.64
N PHE A 446 -6.19 -3.62 29.01
CA PHE A 446 -5.07 -4.10 28.19
C PHE A 446 -4.51 -3.04 27.22
N LEU A 447 -5.36 -2.48 26.35
CA LEU A 447 -4.95 -1.40 25.44
C LEU A 447 -4.95 -0.01 26.12
N LYS A 448 -5.89 0.20 27.06
CA LYS A 448 -6.17 1.51 27.66
C LYS A 448 -5.05 2.00 28.57
N GLU A 449 -4.40 1.09 29.28
CA GLU A 449 -3.37 1.41 30.25
C GLU A 449 -2.18 2.08 29.56
N ALA A 450 -1.60 1.41 28.56
CA ALA A 450 -0.50 1.98 27.79
C ALA A 450 -0.94 3.24 27.02
N ALA A 451 -2.10 3.21 26.36
CA ALA A 451 -2.60 4.36 25.59
C ALA A 451 -2.83 5.60 26.44
N SER A 452 -3.21 5.46 27.72
CA SER A 452 -3.42 6.60 28.63
C SER A 452 -2.12 7.25 29.14
N ARG A 453 -0.98 6.57 28.96
CA ARG A 453 0.35 7.00 29.45
C ARG A 453 1.24 7.58 28.34
N VAL A 454 0.77 7.54 27.10
CA VAL A 454 1.40 8.14 25.91
C VAL A 454 0.67 9.43 25.58
#